data_AF-A0AAD6YBG4-F1
#
_entry.id   AF-A0AAD6YBG4-F1
#
_cell.length_a   1.000
_cell.length_b   1.000
_cell.length_c   1.000
_cell.angle_alpha   90.00
_cell.angle_beta   90.00
_cell.angle_gamma   90.00
#
_symmetry.space_group_name_H-M   'P 1'
#
loop_
_entity.id
_entity.type
_entity.pdbx_description
1 polymer ?
#
loop_
_entity_poly.entity_id
_entity_poly.type
_entity_poly.pdbx_seq_one_letter_code
_entity_poly.pdbx_strand_id
1 'polypeptide(L)'
;MSESAPAAIALPSDLVPYRAQRLDHEAKFAAFLEYVNKAELVGTTARDVSAFAIQLVTQVNFGPLVSKQYFASAALADGGGGDDAGHAFVEVTEAQILAWNLKKANAYKNFRSATENRFFEMNLYLRDTTTRHHWRADIARPAAEIDI
;
A
#
# COMPACT_ATOMS: atom_id res chain seq x y z
N MET A 1 24.05 -4.00 -11.72
CA MET A 1 22.83 -3.44 -11.11
C MET A 1 22.12 -4.63 -10.49
N SER A 2 22.17 -4.78 -9.16
CA SER A 2 21.62 -5.97 -8.50
C SER A 2 20.10 -5.88 -8.46
N GLU A 3 19.46 -6.80 -9.17
CA GLU A 3 18.03 -7.09 -9.07
C GLU A 3 17.76 -7.58 -7.65
N SER A 4 17.05 -6.79 -6.86
CA SER A 4 16.58 -7.24 -5.54
C SER A 4 15.51 -8.29 -5.78
N ALA A 5 15.75 -9.53 -5.34
CA ALA A 5 14.70 -10.55 -5.29
C ALA A 5 13.51 -9.99 -4.50
N PRO A 6 12.26 -10.23 -4.92
CA PRO A 6 11.10 -9.77 -4.16
C PRO A 6 11.15 -10.41 -2.77
N ALA A 7 10.99 -9.63 -1.69
CA ALA A 7 10.90 -10.25 -0.37
C ALA A 7 9.65 -11.13 -0.34
N ALA A 8 9.78 -12.31 0.26
CA ALA A 8 8.67 -13.24 0.38
C ALA A 8 7.55 -12.60 1.21
N ILE A 9 6.41 -12.35 0.58
CA ILE A 9 5.20 -11.87 1.26
C ILE A 9 4.61 -13.05 2.03
N ALA A 10 4.81 -13.07 3.35
CA ALA A 10 4.27 -14.12 4.21
C ALA A 10 2.84 -13.77 4.69
N LEU A 11 1.84 -13.90 3.80
CA LEU A 11 0.45 -13.98 4.21
C LEU A 11 0.06 -15.44 4.41
N PRO A 12 -0.53 -15.83 5.55
CA PRO A 12 -0.95 -17.21 5.76
C PRO A 12 -2.19 -17.54 4.91
N SER A 13 -2.36 -18.81 4.55
CA SER A 13 -3.49 -19.26 3.71
C SER A 13 -4.84 -19.27 4.43
N ASP A 14 -4.85 -19.05 5.74
CA ASP A 14 -6.02 -19.12 6.62
C ASP A 14 -6.51 -17.74 7.11
N LEU A 15 -6.17 -16.68 6.37
CA LEU A 15 -6.62 -15.32 6.68
C LEU A 15 -8.14 -15.23 6.67
N VAL A 16 -8.69 -14.73 7.77
CA VAL A 16 -10.10 -14.39 7.88
C VAL A 16 -10.27 -12.88 8.09
N PRO A 17 -11.27 -12.24 7.45
CA PRO A 17 -11.55 -10.83 7.68
C PRO A 17 -11.81 -10.54 9.17
N TYR A 18 -11.25 -9.46 9.69
CA TYR A 18 -11.44 -9.01 11.06
C TYR A 18 -12.01 -7.61 11.07
N ARG A 19 -13.23 -7.45 11.61
CA ARG A 19 -13.96 -6.16 11.59
C ARG A 19 -14.03 -5.56 10.18
N ALA A 20 -14.40 -6.39 9.21
CA ALA A 20 -14.48 -5.99 7.81
C ALA A 20 -15.44 -4.81 7.63
N GLN A 21 -14.96 -3.76 6.98
CA GLN A 21 -15.78 -2.64 6.51
C GLN A 21 -15.84 -2.68 4.99
N ARG A 22 -16.99 -2.30 4.42
CA ARG A 22 -17.09 -2.07 2.97
C ARG A 22 -16.46 -0.72 2.65
N LEU A 23 -15.58 -0.68 1.65
CA LEU A 23 -14.82 0.51 1.28
C LEU A 23 -14.98 0.81 -0.21
N ASP A 24 -14.86 2.08 -0.61
CA ASP A 24 -14.95 2.48 -2.03
C ASP A 24 -13.80 1.93 -2.90
N HIS A 25 -12.76 1.39 -2.28
CA HIS A 25 -11.55 0.89 -2.94
C HIS A 25 -11.36 -0.62 -2.78
N GLU A 26 -12.43 -1.41 -2.64
CA GLU A 26 -12.34 -2.87 -2.46
C GLU A 26 -11.54 -3.56 -3.57
N ALA A 27 -11.70 -3.11 -4.82
CA ALA A 27 -10.99 -3.66 -5.99
C ALA A 27 -9.46 -3.59 -5.81
N LYS A 28 -8.93 -2.51 -5.21
CA LYS A 28 -7.49 -2.34 -4.98
C LYS A 28 -6.94 -3.32 -3.94
N PHE A 29 -7.70 -3.57 -2.88
CA PHE A 29 -7.34 -4.58 -1.88
C PHE A 29 -7.48 -6.00 -2.43
N ALA A 30 -8.52 -6.27 -3.21
CA ALA A 30 -8.73 -7.57 -3.86
C ALA A 30 -7.60 -7.89 -4.84
N ALA A 31 -7.20 -6.92 -5.68
CA ALA A 31 -6.08 -7.07 -6.59
C ALA A 31 -4.77 -7.40 -5.86
N PHE A 32 -4.51 -6.76 -4.72
CA PHE A 32 -3.33 -7.07 -3.91
C PHE A 32 -3.39 -8.48 -3.32
N LEU A 33 -4.52 -8.89 -2.76
CA LEU A 33 -4.69 -10.26 -2.26
C LEU A 33 -4.52 -11.31 -3.36
N GLU A 34 -5.07 -11.06 -4.55
CA GLU A 34 -4.89 -11.93 -5.71
C GLU A 34 -3.41 -12.03 -6.11
N TYR A 35 -2.69 -10.90 -6.11
CA TYR A 35 -1.25 -10.86 -6.37
C TYR A 35 -0.46 -11.69 -5.35
N VAL A 36 -0.72 -11.53 -4.04
CA VAL A 36 0.01 -12.28 -3.00
C VAL A 36 -0.29 -13.78 -3.05
N ASN A 37 -1.52 -14.16 -3.45
CA ASN A 37 -1.91 -15.57 -3.58
C ASN A 37 -1.35 -16.25 -4.83
N LYS A 38 -0.84 -15.49 -5.82
CA LYS A 38 -0.16 -16.04 -6.98
C LYS A 38 1.27 -16.45 -6.57
N ALA A 39 1.53 -17.75 -6.62
CA ALA A 39 2.77 -18.38 -6.15
C ALA A 39 4.05 -17.94 -6.88
N GLU A 40 3.92 -17.24 -8.00
CA GLU A 40 5.04 -16.66 -8.75
C GLU A 40 5.00 -15.14 -8.60
N LEU A 41 5.66 -14.64 -7.56
CA LEU A 41 6.06 -13.24 -7.45
C LEU A 41 7.17 -12.99 -8.49
N VAL A 42 6.80 -13.00 -9.77
CA VAL A 42 7.73 -12.71 -10.86
C VAL A 42 8.17 -11.26 -10.70
N GLY A 43 9.48 -11.03 -10.63
CA GLY A 43 10.10 -9.71 -10.60
C GLY A 43 9.60 -8.89 -11.77
N THR A 44 8.52 -8.15 -11.57
CA THR A 44 7.92 -7.34 -12.61
C THR A 44 8.76 -6.08 -12.71
N THR A 45 9.44 -5.90 -13.84
CA THR A 45 10.11 -4.65 -14.18
C THR A 45 9.03 -3.61 -14.44
N ALA A 46 8.53 -3.01 -13.36
CA ALA A 46 7.54 -1.96 -13.40
C ALA A 46 8.13 -0.75 -14.15
N ARG A 47 7.65 -0.50 -15.36
CA ARG A 47 8.05 0.68 -16.15
C ARG A 47 7.39 1.96 -15.64
N ASP A 48 6.18 1.85 -15.08
CA ASP A 48 5.43 2.99 -14.53
C ASP A 48 4.73 2.59 -13.23
N VAL A 49 5.36 2.93 -12.09
CA VAL A 49 4.82 2.72 -10.75
C VAL A 49 3.97 3.94 -10.37
N SER A 50 2.65 3.95 -10.59
CA SER A 50 1.94 5.24 -10.37
C SER A 50 0.41 5.29 -10.16
N ALA A 51 -0.29 4.21 -9.78
CA ALA A 51 -1.72 4.34 -9.43
C ALA A 51 -2.00 4.42 -7.92
N PHE A 52 -1.47 3.48 -7.13
CA PHE A 52 -1.64 3.43 -5.69
C PHE A 52 -0.57 2.53 -5.04
N ALA A 53 -0.54 2.47 -3.71
CA ALA A 53 0.26 1.51 -2.98
C ALA A 53 -0.52 0.90 -1.81
N ILE A 54 -0.09 -0.28 -1.37
CA ILE A 54 -0.59 -0.97 -0.19
C ILE A 54 0.57 -1.08 0.81
N GLN A 55 0.33 -0.65 2.03
CA GLN A 55 1.18 -1.01 3.16
C GLN A 55 0.58 -2.24 3.83
N LEU A 56 1.39 -3.28 4.00
CA LEU A 56 1.05 -4.46 4.78
C LEU A 56 1.76 -4.37 6.14
N VAL A 57 0.97 -4.34 7.21
CA VAL A 57 1.41 -4.28 8.60
C VAL A 57 1.05 -5.60 9.25
N THR A 58 2.06 -6.33 9.75
CA THR A 58 1.86 -7.57 10.49
C THR A 58 2.15 -7.35 11.96
N GLN A 59 1.26 -7.78 12.84
CA GLN A 59 1.37 -7.60 14.29
C GLN A 59 1.03 -8.90 15.01
N VAL A 60 1.68 -9.18 16.14
CA VAL A 60 1.17 -10.19 17.08
C VAL A 60 -0.08 -9.65 17.78
N ASN A 61 -1.09 -10.48 18.02
CA ASN A 61 -2.29 -10.08 18.75
C ASN A 61 -1.96 -9.43 20.11
N PHE A 62 -2.40 -8.18 20.31
CA PHE A 62 -2.04 -7.34 21.48
C PHE A 62 -0.53 -7.24 21.76
N GLY A 63 0.30 -7.46 20.74
CA GLY A 63 1.75 -7.58 20.85
C GLY A 63 2.51 -6.64 19.92
N PRO A 64 3.83 -6.83 19.77
CA PRO A 64 4.66 -5.97 18.96
C PRO A 64 4.35 -6.07 17.46
N LEU A 65 4.72 -5.01 16.74
CA LEU A 65 4.79 -5.01 15.29
C LEU A 65 5.85 -6.02 14.82
N VAL A 66 5.47 -6.90 13.91
CA VAL A 66 6.36 -7.91 13.31
C VAL A 66 7.03 -7.35 12.07
N SER A 67 6.24 -6.79 11.16
CA SER A 67 6.77 -6.24 9.91
C SER A 67 5.88 -5.13 9.35
N LYS A 68 6.49 -4.29 8.52
CA LYS A 68 5.83 -3.27 7.73
C LYS A 68 6.47 -3.26 6.35
N GLN A 69 5.70 -3.62 5.34
CA GLN A 69 6.14 -3.72 3.95
C GLN A 69 5.25 -2.82 3.09
N TYR A 70 5.80 -2.29 2.00
CA TYR A 70 5.07 -1.42 1.07
C TYR A 70 5.12 -2.00 -0.33
N PHE A 71 3.98 -2.01 -1.00
CA PHE A 71 3.82 -2.56 -2.34
C PHE A 71 3.16 -1.52 -3.22
N ALA A 72 3.84 -1.09 -4.27
CA ALA A 72 3.27 -0.14 -5.21
C ALA A 72 2.71 -0.88 -6.42
N SER A 73 1.52 -0.46 -6.86
CA SER A 73 0.87 -1.00 -8.05
C SER A 73 1.67 -0.59 -9.30
N ALA A 74 1.95 -1.56 -10.16
CA ALA A 74 2.52 -1.36 -11.47
C ALA A 74 1.49 -1.77 -12.53
N ALA A 75 1.31 -0.95 -13.56
CA ALA A 75 0.52 -1.33 -14.72
C ALA A 75 1.23 -2.47 -15.47
N LEU A 76 0.49 -3.53 -15.83
CA LEU A 76 0.99 -4.58 -16.71
C LEU A 76 1.07 -4.02 -18.15
N ALA A 77 2.18 -4.32 -18.85
CA ALA A 77 2.48 -3.75 -20.16
C ALA A 77 1.45 -4.07 -21.27
N ASP A 78 0.69 -5.16 -21.13
CA ASP A 78 -0.16 -5.71 -22.20
C ASP A 78 -1.68 -5.71 -21.88
N GLY A 79 -2.17 -4.89 -20.95
CA GLY A 79 -3.60 -4.89 -20.61
C GLY A 79 -4.13 -3.56 -20.11
N GLY A 80 -4.74 -2.79 -21.03
CA GLY A 80 -5.75 -1.73 -20.84
C GLY A 80 -5.62 -0.80 -19.62
N GLY A 81 -5.09 0.41 -19.80
CA GLY A 81 -4.94 1.43 -18.75
C GLY A 81 -6.23 2.00 -18.13
N GLY A 82 -7.01 1.15 -17.47
CA GLY A 82 -8.13 1.50 -16.59
C GLY A 82 -7.95 0.90 -15.19
N ASP A 83 -8.78 1.33 -14.24
CA ASP A 83 -8.78 0.83 -12.85
C ASP A 83 -9.09 -0.68 -12.71
N ASP A 84 -9.50 -1.34 -13.80
CA ASP A 84 -9.83 -2.77 -13.89
C ASP A 84 -8.72 -3.63 -14.53
N ALA A 85 -7.59 -3.06 -14.94
CA ALA A 85 -6.47 -3.86 -15.43
C ALA A 85 -5.80 -4.64 -14.29
N GLY A 86 -5.36 -5.86 -14.60
CA GLY A 86 -4.56 -6.66 -13.68
C GLY A 86 -3.38 -5.84 -13.18
N HIS A 87 -3.30 -5.66 -11.86
CA HIS A 87 -2.20 -4.95 -11.23
C HIS A 87 -1.09 -5.94 -10.88
N ALA A 88 0.13 -5.65 -11.33
CA ALA A 88 1.31 -6.19 -10.67
C ALA A 88 1.63 -5.31 -9.45
N PHE A 89 2.39 -5.86 -8.51
CA PHE A 89 2.91 -5.09 -7.40
C PHE A 89 4.42 -5.26 -7.32
N VAL A 90 5.10 -4.22 -6.88
CA VAL A 90 6.53 -4.23 -6.59
C VAL A 90 6.73 -3.75 -5.16
N GLU A 91 7.56 -4.46 -4.41
CA GLU A 91 7.94 -4.02 -3.07
C GLU A 91 8.80 -2.75 -3.17
N VAL A 92 8.48 -1.76 -2.34
CA VAL A 92 9.11 -0.46 -2.34
C VAL A 92 9.41 -0.02 -0.91
N THR A 93 10.25 0.99 -0.77
CA THR A 93 10.56 1.61 0.51
C THR A 93 9.55 2.70 0.84
N GLU A 94 9.39 3.01 2.14
CA GLU A 94 8.61 4.17 2.59
C GLU A 94 9.11 5.48 1.97
N ALA A 95 10.42 5.63 1.80
CA ALA A 95 11.01 6.79 1.15
C ALA A 95 10.53 6.94 -0.30
N GLN A 96 10.35 5.85 -1.04
CA GLN A 96 9.77 5.89 -2.39
C GLN A 96 8.29 6.27 -2.38
N ILE A 97 7.50 5.74 -1.43
CA ILE A 97 6.08 6.14 -1.24
C ILE A 97 5.98 7.67 -1.05
N LEU A 98 6.83 8.24 -0.20
CA LEU A 98 6.89 9.68 0.04
C LEU A 98 7.37 10.45 -1.20
N ALA A 99 8.43 9.98 -1.86
CA ALA A 99 8.96 10.60 -3.07
C ALA A 99 7.94 10.64 -4.23
N TRP A 100 7.02 9.66 -4.29
CA TRP A 100 5.95 9.60 -5.27
C TRP A 100 4.67 10.36 -4.87
N ASN A 101 4.69 11.08 -3.75
CA ASN A 101 3.56 11.82 -3.19
C ASN A 101 2.31 10.94 -2.99
N LEU A 102 2.51 9.70 -2.55
CA LEU A 102 1.44 8.80 -2.15
C LEU A 102 1.15 9.02 -0.66
N LYS A 103 -0.10 9.32 -0.32
CA LYS A 103 -0.56 9.55 1.05
C LYS A 103 -1.48 8.44 1.51
N LYS A 104 -1.38 8.08 2.79
CA LYS A 104 -2.28 7.10 3.42
C LYS A 104 -3.72 7.60 3.31
N ALA A 105 -4.55 6.86 2.59
CA ALA A 105 -5.98 7.09 2.53
C ALA A 105 -6.66 6.61 3.83
N ASN A 106 -7.85 7.11 4.11
CA ASN A 106 -8.69 6.58 5.19
C ASN A 106 -9.42 5.28 4.76
N ALA A 107 -8.65 4.34 4.22
CA ALA A 107 -9.15 3.06 3.70
C ALA A 107 -8.18 1.95 4.12
N TYR A 108 -8.68 0.99 4.89
CA TYR A 108 -7.89 -0.11 5.43
C TYR A 108 -8.70 -1.40 5.55
N LYS A 109 -8.04 -2.54 5.37
CA LYS A 109 -8.62 -3.88 5.60
C LYS A 109 -7.82 -4.60 6.66
N ASN A 110 -8.52 -5.20 7.61
CA ASN A 110 -7.91 -5.97 8.68
C ASN A 110 -8.26 -7.45 8.52
N PHE A 111 -7.25 -8.28 8.73
CA PHE A 111 -7.35 -9.73 8.74
C PHE A 111 -6.68 -10.27 9.99
N ARG A 112 -7.07 -11.48 10.37
CA ARG A 112 -6.36 -12.29 11.35
C ARG A 112 -6.13 -13.67 10.77
N SER A 113 -5.07 -14.33 11.19
CA SER A 113 -4.94 -15.76 10.94
C SER A 113 -5.89 -16.53 11.88
N ALA A 114 -6.44 -17.64 11.39
CA ALA A 114 -7.26 -18.54 12.21
C ALA A 114 -6.40 -19.43 13.12
N THR A 115 -5.15 -19.69 12.72
CA THR A 115 -4.20 -20.59 13.37
C THR A 115 -3.01 -19.87 13.99
N GLU A 116 -2.56 -18.75 13.43
CA GLU A 116 -1.52 -17.90 14.00
C GLU A 116 -2.12 -16.78 14.86
N ASN A 117 -1.44 -16.44 15.97
CA ASN A 117 -1.82 -15.32 16.84
C ASN A 117 -1.39 -13.96 16.25
N ARG A 118 -1.74 -13.70 14.99
CA ARG A 118 -1.30 -12.52 14.22
C ARG A 118 -2.45 -11.79 13.52
N PHE A 119 -2.28 -10.48 13.44
CA PHE A 119 -3.13 -9.54 12.70
C PHE A 119 -2.37 -8.96 11.51
N PHE A 120 -3.11 -8.72 10.44
CA PHE A 120 -2.61 -8.17 9.19
C PHE A 120 -3.49 -6.98 8.83
N GLU A 121 -2.92 -5.78 8.83
CA GLU A 121 -3.58 -4.56 8.39
C GLU A 121 -3.03 -4.16 7.02
N MET A 122 -3.92 -3.99 6.06
CA MET A 122 -3.63 -3.44 4.75
C MET A 122 -4.11 -2.00 4.70
N ASN A 123 -3.20 -1.06 4.51
CA ASN A 123 -3.51 0.35 4.36
C ASN A 123 -3.32 0.80 2.92
N LEU A 124 -4.31 1.52 2.37
CA LEU A 124 -4.22 2.07 1.04
C LEU A 124 -3.50 3.43 1.05
N TYR A 125 -2.61 3.62 0.08
CA TYR A 125 -1.97 4.89 -0.22
C TYR A 125 -2.36 5.31 -1.63
N LEU A 126 -2.86 6.54 -1.77
CA LEU A 126 -3.27 7.11 -3.05
C LEU A 126 -2.43 8.34 -3.38
N ARG A 127 -2.25 8.62 -4.67
CA ARG A 127 -1.67 9.88 -5.09
C ARG A 127 -2.59 11.00 -4.63
N ASP A 128 -2.01 12.01 -3.99
CA ASP A 128 -2.78 13.20 -3.64
C ASP A 128 -3.18 13.95 -4.92
N THR A 129 -4.44 13.83 -5.33
CA THR A 129 -4.99 14.58 -6.47
C THR A 129 -5.41 15.99 -6.08
N THR A 130 -5.44 16.30 -4.78
CA THR A 130 -5.89 17.58 -4.20
C THR A 130 -4.84 18.68 -4.35
N THR A 131 -3.60 18.33 -4.68
CA THR A 131 -2.51 19.30 -4.95
C THR A 131 -2.53 19.88 -6.38
N ARG A 132 -3.71 20.01 -7.00
CA ARG A 132 -3.91 20.92 -8.15
C ARG A 132 -4.60 22.25 -7.77
N HIS A 133 -5.10 22.41 -6.54
CA HIS A 133 -5.84 23.62 -6.15
C HIS A 133 -5.29 24.42 -4.95
N HIS A 134 -4.27 23.95 -4.22
CA HIS A 134 -3.81 24.64 -3.00
C HIS A 134 -2.32 25.03 -3.00
N TRP A 135 -1.76 25.50 -4.12
CA TRP A 135 -0.38 26.01 -4.13
C TRP A 135 -0.21 27.40 -3.46
N ARG A 136 -1.28 28.00 -2.90
CA ARG A 136 -1.20 29.29 -2.18
C ARG A 136 -2.06 29.36 -0.90
N ALA A 137 -2.12 28.30 -0.12
CA ALA A 137 -2.62 28.40 1.25
C ALA A 137 -1.65 27.63 2.15
N ASP A 138 -1.00 28.36 3.05
CA ASP A 138 -0.02 27.89 4.03
C ASP A 138 1.39 27.55 3.51
N ILE A 139 2.04 28.58 2.92
CA ILE A 139 3.44 28.84 3.29
C ILE A 139 3.39 29.22 4.78
N ALA A 140 3.65 28.25 5.65
CA ALA A 140 3.84 28.47 7.06
C ALA A 140 4.86 29.60 7.27
N ARG A 141 4.42 30.68 7.91
CA ARG A 141 5.33 31.71 8.45
C ARG A 141 6.26 31.04 9.48
N PRO A 142 7.58 31.30 9.48
CA PRO A 142 8.46 30.84 10.53
C PRO A 142 7.97 31.32 11.91
N ALA A 143 8.00 30.41 12.89
CA ALA A 143 7.55 30.63 14.27
C ALA A 143 8.50 31.54 15.07
N ALA A 144 8.54 32.83 14.73
CA ALA A 144 9.38 33.80 15.44
C ALA A 144 8.80 35.24 15.43
N GLU A 145 7.50 35.42 15.61
CA GLU A 145 6.93 36.74 15.94
C GLU A 145 5.48 36.58 16.46
N ILE A 146 5.34 36.31 17.76
CA ILE A 146 4.14 36.66 18.52
C ILE A 146 4.66 37.60 19.61
N ASP A 147 4.40 38.90 19.45
CA ASP A 147 4.51 39.87 20.54
C ASP A 147 3.12 39.99 21.19
N ILE A 148 3.08 40.03 22.52
CA ILE A 148 1.87 40.15 23.35
C ILE A 148 1.55 41.63 23.62
#